data_AF-A0A354X3V1-F1
#
_entry.id   AF-A0A354X3V1-F1
#
_cell.length_a   1.000
_cell.length_b   1.000
_cell.length_c   1.000
_cell.angle_alpha   90.00
_cell.angle_beta   90.00
_cell.angle_gamma   90.00
#
_symmetry.space_group_name_H-M   'P 1'
#
loop_
_entity.id
_entity.type
_entity.pdbx_description
1 polymer ?
#
loop_
_entity_poly.entity_id
_entity_poly.type
_entity_poly.pdbx_seq_one_letter_code
_entity_poly.pdbx_strand_id
1 'polypeptide(L)'
;LKAIHWEDGGNRTLYVDKVRRVNCVLVEMGLVFHYHSFAYKGTGTAIPVFSLRSEDSFGIGDFLDLRKMIDWAVLTRQQLIQVLPLNDTTTTHTWKDSYPYSAISIYALNPMYLGYGTLPLNDKKKQNAYINRAKELNKLPQLDYEKVLRLKTDYGKDLFAQNGNEVLASDEYRAFYRQNESWLFPYACYCYLRDSLGTAEFCQWGEFSVFRYDQLEHLLKTNPGAKQVADYYCFLQFLLHQQLYETKEYAHQKGVVLKGDIPIGINRSSIDAWTTPYLFNMNTQTGAPPDDFSIYGQNWSFPTYNWHAMAQEDFTWWKNRFKKMADYFDA
;
A
#
# COMPACT_ATOMS: atom_id res chain seq x y z
N LEU A 1 28.99 1.59 -14.71
CA LEU A 1 28.32 0.27 -14.83
C LEU A 1 29.22 -0.65 -15.64
N LYS A 2 29.68 -1.76 -15.07
CA LYS A 2 30.44 -2.79 -15.80
C LYS A 2 29.44 -3.83 -16.26
N ALA A 3 29.35 -4.08 -17.57
CA ALA A 3 28.47 -5.11 -18.11
C ALA A 3 28.87 -6.47 -17.49
N ILE A 4 27.92 -7.11 -16.83
CA ILE A 4 28.11 -8.40 -16.14
C ILE A 4 27.87 -9.59 -17.09
N HIS A 5 26.94 -9.45 -18.04
CA HIS A 5 26.65 -10.45 -19.06
C HIS A 5 25.82 -9.81 -20.20
N TRP A 6 25.94 -10.32 -21.42
CA TRP A 6 25.08 -9.96 -22.55
C TRP A 6 23.98 -11.02 -22.68
N GLU A 7 22.78 -10.64 -23.13
CA GLU A 7 21.73 -11.63 -23.43
C GLU A 7 22.21 -12.62 -24.49
N ASP A 8 21.80 -13.88 -24.36
CA ASP A 8 22.01 -14.91 -25.37
C ASP A 8 21.14 -14.64 -26.61
N GLY A 9 21.64 -15.03 -27.78
CA GLY A 9 20.92 -14.92 -29.05
C GLY A 9 21.32 -13.69 -29.87
N GLY A 10 20.54 -13.42 -30.91
CA GLY A 10 20.77 -12.28 -31.81
C GLY A 10 20.28 -10.97 -31.21
N ASN A 11 20.75 -9.85 -31.78
CA ASN A 11 20.26 -8.52 -31.43
C ASN A 11 18.73 -8.45 -31.56
N ARG A 12 18.08 -7.88 -30.54
CA ARG A 12 16.65 -7.59 -30.62
C ARG A 12 16.40 -6.55 -31.71
N THR A 13 15.59 -6.91 -32.71
CA THR A 13 15.17 -5.98 -33.76
C THR A 13 13.81 -5.40 -33.38
N LEU A 14 13.78 -4.10 -33.10
CA LEU A 14 12.54 -3.40 -32.80
C LEU A 14 11.96 -2.85 -34.09
N TYR A 15 10.77 -3.33 -34.46
CA TYR A 15 10.03 -2.80 -35.60
C TYR A 15 9.20 -1.61 -35.13
N VAL A 16 9.48 -0.46 -35.73
CA VAL A 16 8.82 0.80 -35.42
C VAL A 16 7.84 1.10 -36.55
N ASP A 17 6.55 1.18 -36.24
CA ASP A 17 5.54 1.56 -37.24
C ASP A 17 5.66 3.03 -37.67
N LYS A 18 5.22 3.34 -38.89
CA LYS A 18 5.19 4.71 -39.39
C LYS A 18 4.30 5.58 -38.52
N VAL A 19 4.92 6.59 -37.93
CA VAL A 19 4.31 7.64 -37.14
C VAL A 19 3.22 8.37 -37.96
N ARG A 20 1.98 8.41 -37.45
CA ARG A 20 0.88 9.13 -38.12
C ARG A 20 0.51 10.46 -37.48
N ARG A 21 0.85 10.73 -36.20
CA ARG A 21 0.31 11.89 -35.47
C ARG A 21 1.24 12.59 -34.46
N VAL A 22 2.30 11.96 -33.93
CA VAL A 22 3.14 12.53 -32.86
C VAL A 22 4.58 12.08 -33.07
N ASN A 23 5.61 12.92 -32.91
CA ASN A 23 7.04 12.58 -33.15
C ASN A 23 7.64 11.47 -32.23
N CYS A 24 6.82 10.62 -31.63
CA CYS A 24 7.20 9.51 -30.77
C CYS A 24 6.54 8.21 -31.24
N VAL A 25 7.27 7.10 -31.18
CA VAL A 25 6.72 5.74 -31.29
C VAL A 25 6.97 5.02 -29.99
N LEU A 26 5.92 4.48 -29.38
CA LEU A 26 6.01 3.61 -28.22
C LEU A 26 6.09 2.16 -28.71
N VAL A 27 7.15 1.46 -28.33
CA VAL A 27 7.29 0.02 -28.56
C VAL A 27 7.10 -0.69 -27.23
N GLU A 28 5.99 -1.42 -27.07
CA GLU A 28 5.71 -2.23 -25.89
C GLU A 28 6.17 -3.67 -26.14
N MET A 29 7.09 -4.17 -25.30
CA MET A 29 7.57 -5.55 -25.36
C MET A 29 7.69 -6.14 -23.95
N GLY A 30 7.21 -7.37 -23.77
CA GLY A 30 7.57 -8.21 -22.65
C GLY A 30 8.97 -8.78 -22.87
N LEU A 31 10.01 -7.99 -22.58
CA LEU A 31 11.39 -8.45 -22.69
C LEU A 31 11.70 -9.39 -21.51
N VAL A 32 11.51 -10.68 -21.71
CA VAL A 32 12.17 -11.69 -20.86
C VAL A 32 13.61 -11.76 -21.30
N PHE A 33 14.56 -11.63 -20.37
CA PHE A 33 15.97 -11.76 -20.72
C PHE A 33 16.23 -13.14 -21.35
N HIS A 34 16.84 -13.16 -22.54
CA HIS A 34 17.19 -14.41 -23.21
C HIS A 34 18.47 -14.95 -22.57
N TYR A 35 18.34 -15.92 -21.69
CA TYR A 35 19.47 -16.68 -21.21
C TYR A 35 19.21 -18.18 -21.40
N HIS A 36 19.78 -18.78 -22.43
CA HIS A 36 19.62 -20.19 -22.75
C HIS A 36 20.20 -21.10 -21.66
N SER A 37 21.22 -20.63 -20.93
CA SER A 37 21.91 -21.38 -19.87
C SER A 37 21.70 -20.84 -18.44
N PHE A 38 20.98 -19.74 -18.25
CA PHE A 38 20.69 -19.19 -16.92
C PHE A 38 19.19 -19.20 -16.62
N ALA A 39 18.78 -20.21 -15.86
CA ALA A 39 17.50 -20.19 -15.17
C ALA A 39 17.75 -19.85 -13.70
N TYR A 40 17.38 -18.64 -13.28
CA TYR A 40 17.44 -18.28 -11.87
C TYR A 40 16.59 -19.25 -11.04
N LYS A 41 17.21 -19.87 -10.03
CA LYS A 41 16.52 -20.66 -9.01
C LYS A 41 16.75 -19.99 -7.67
N GLY A 42 15.69 -19.43 -7.12
CA GLY A 42 15.71 -18.80 -5.81
C GLY A 42 14.85 -19.58 -4.81
N THR A 43 15.25 -19.54 -3.55
CA THR A 43 14.45 -20.00 -2.42
C THR A 43 14.09 -18.80 -1.56
N GLY A 44 12.86 -18.78 -1.07
CA GLY A 44 12.37 -17.71 -0.22
C GLY A 44 11.29 -18.15 0.73
N THR A 45 10.87 -17.21 1.57
CA THR A 45 9.77 -17.38 2.52
C THR A 45 8.62 -16.45 2.16
N ALA A 46 7.40 -16.98 2.11
CA ALA A 46 6.19 -16.17 2.06
C ALA A 46 5.70 -15.93 3.49
N ILE A 47 5.56 -14.67 3.89
CA ILE A 47 5.21 -14.31 5.27
C ILE A 47 4.25 -13.10 5.33
N PRO A 48 3.15 -13.20 6.08
CA PRO A 48 2.36 -12.04 6.43
C PRO A 48 3.15 -11.11 7.35
N VAL A 49 3.38 -9.85 6.94
CA VAL A 49 4.13 -8.89 7.76
C VAL A 49 3.48 -8.73 9.14
N PHE A 50 2.16 -8.67 9.21
CA PHE A 50 1.42 -8.58 10.48
C PHE A 50 1.66 -9.76 11.43
N SER A 51 2.15 -10.89 10.93
CA SER A 51 2.44 -12.10 11.73
C SER A 51 3.84 -12.12 12.31
N LEU A 52 4.75 -11.25 11.84
CA LEU A 52 6.08 -11.10 12.41
C LEU A 52 5.97 -10.63 13.86
N ARG A 53 6.86 -11.16 14.70
CA ARG A 53 7.01 -10.72 16.10
C ARG A 53 8.48 -10.62 16.43
N SER A 54 8.90 -9.46 16.93
CA SER A 54 10.18 -9.24 17.57
C SER A 54 9.98 -8.61 18.95
N GLU A 55 11.05 -8.52 19.74
CA GLU A 55 10.99 -7.86 21.06
C GLU A 55 10.62 -6.37 20.99
N ASP A 56 10.80 -5.76 19.81
CA ASP A 56 10.57 -4.33 19.56
C ASP A 56 9.22 -4.05 18.85
N SER A 57 8.48 -5.09 18.44
CA SER A 57 7.21 -4.93 17.72
C SER A 57 6.18 -4.15 18.54
N PHE A 58 5.45 -3.26 17.89
CA PHE A 58 4.35 -2.50 18.50
C PHE A 58 3.04 -3.29 18.61
N GLY A 59 3.13 -4.55 19.03
CA GLY A 59 2.02 -5.51 19.14
C GLY A 59 1.60 -6.20 17.83
N ILE A 60 2.19 -5.80 16.71
CA ILE A 60 2.01 -6.37 15.37
C ILE A 60 3.34 -6.24 14.62
N GLY A 61 3.60 -7.14 13.68
CA GLY A 61 4.74 -7.02 12.80
C GLY A 61 4.62 -5.82 11.86
N ASP A 62 5.69 -5.04 11.75
CA ASP A 62 5.76 -3.82 10.94
C ASP A 62 7.01 -3.78 10.03
N PHE A 63 7.28 -2.66 9.35
CA PHE A 63 8.40 -2.58 8.42
C PHE A 63 9.78 -2.69 9.09
N LEU A 64 9.90 -2.35 10.38
CA LEU A 64 11.15 -2.57 11.13
C LEU A 64 11.35 -4.06 11.41
N ASP A 65 10.27 -4.80 11.66
CA ASP A 65 10.32 -6.25 11.79
C ASP A 65 10.64 -6.94 10.46
N LEU A 66 10.14 -6.40 9.34
CA LEU A 66 10.49 -6.88 8.00
C LEU A 66 11.99 -6.75 7.73
N ARG A 67 12.66 -5.70 8.23
CA ARG A 67 14.13 -5.59 8.17
C ARG A 67 14.83 -6.73 8.92
N LYS A 68 14.32 -7.14 10.09
CA LYS A 68 14.85 -8.30 10.82
C LYS A 68 14.59 -9.61 10.07
N MET A 69 13.45 -9.73 9.39
CA MET A 69 13.15 -10.87 8.52
C MET A 69 14.13 -10.97 7.34
N ILE A 70 14.57 -9.83 6.78
CA ILE A 70 15.63 -9.78 5.76
C ILE A 70 16.94 -10.36 6.33
N ASP A 71 17.34 -9.96 7.53
CA ASP A 71 18.55 -10.51 8.17
C ASP A 71 18.44 -12.04 8.36
N TRP A 72 17.26 -12.53 8.75
CA TRP A 72 16.99 -13.96 8.89
C TRP A 72 17.05 -14.69 7.54
N ALA A 73 16.51 -14.10 6.47
CA ALA A 73 16.61 -14.66 5.12
C ALA A 73 18.08 -14.79 4.68
N VAL A 74 18.91 -13.79 4.95
CA VAL A 74 20.36 -13.85 4.68
C VAL A 74 21.03 -14.96 5.47
N LEU A 75 20.77 -15.06 6.77
CA LEU A 75 21.34 -16.10 7.64
C LEU A 75 20.98 -17.52 7.18
N THR A 76 19.78 -17.68 6.62
CA THR A 76 19.28 -18.96 6.09
C THR A 76 19.56 -19.15 4.60
N ARG A 77 20.32 -18.24 3.96
CA ARG A 77 20.68 -18.25 2.54
C ARG A 77 19.48 -18.22 1.59
N GLN A 78 18.38 -17.64 2.03
CA GLN A 78 17.23 -17.32 1.20
C GLN A 78 17.47 -16.01 0.44
N GLN A 79 16.87 -15.90 -0.74
CA GLN A 79 17.07 -14.78 -1.67
C GLN A 79 15.79 -14.00 -1.92
N LEU A 80 14.66 -14.44 -1.36
CA LEU A 80 13.34 -13.89 -1.63
C LEU A 80 12.52 -13.86 -0.35
N ILE A 81 11.84 -12.74 -0.11
CA ILE A 81 10.74 -12.66 0.85
C ILE A 81 9.50 -12.24 0.07
N GLN A 82 8.46 -13.08 0.10
CA GLN A 82 7.14 -12.69 -0.39
C GLN A 82 6.30 -12.18 0.78
N VAL A 83 5.69 -11.01 0.62
CA VAL A 83 4.73 -10.47 1.59
C VAL A 83 3.31 -10.56 1.05
N LEU A 84 2.34 -10.57 1.95
CA LEU A 84 0.93 -10.34 1.61
C LEU A 84 0.69 -8.86 1.28
N PRO A 85 -0.49 -8.50 0.73
CA PRO A 85 -0.79 -7.11 0.40
C PRO A 85 -0.63 -6.19 1.62
N LEU A 86 0.04 -5.06 1.41
CA LEU A 86 0.36 -4.06 2.44
C LEU A 86 -0.56 -2.84 2.39
N ASN A 87 -1.57 -2.88 1.52
CA ASN A 87 -2.47 -1.77 1.29
C ASN A 87 -3.39 -1.49 2.49
N ASP A 88 -3.81 -0.25 2.64
CA ASP A 88 -4.81 0.13 3.64
C ASP A 88 -6.15 -0.56 3.35
N THR A 89 -6.76 -1.12 4.39
CA THR A 89 -8.01 -1.88 4.39
C THR A 89 -9.04 -1.29 5.35
N THR A 90 -8.73 -0.15 5.97
CA THR A 90 -9.49 0.40 7.10
C THR A 90 -10.83 0.98 6.65
N THR A 91 -11.92 0.27 6.96
CA THR A 91 -13.30 0.72 6.69
C THR A 91 -14.11 0.95 7.96
N THR A 92 -13.88 0.14 8.98
CA THR A 92 -14.71 0.09 10.20
C THR A 92 -13.93 0.34 11.49
N HIS A 93 -12.59 0.35 11.44
CA HIS A 93 -11.70 0.34 12.60
C HIS A 93 -11.89 -0.89 13.50
N THR A 94 -12.38 -2.00 12.93
CA THR A 94 -12.60 -3.27 13.63
C THR A 94 -11.69 -4.37 13.09
N TRP A 95 -11.66 -5.52 13.77
CA TRP A 95 -10.92 -6.69 13.28
C TRP A 95 -11.30 -7.14 11.86
N LYS A 96 -12.47 -6.77 11.34
CA LYS A 96 -12.89 -7.07 9.95
C LYS A 96 -11.96 -6.43 8.91
N ASP A 97 -11.31 -5.33 9.26
CA ASP A 97 -10.36 -4.64 8.39
C ASP A 97 -9.01 -5.40 8.30
N SER A 98 -8.79 -6.45 9.10
CA SER A 98 -7.54 -7.22 9.08
C SER A 98 -7.34 -8.07 7.80
N TYR A 99 -8.36 -8.19 6.95
CA TYR A 99 -8.28 -8.98 5.71
C TYR A 99 -7.50 -8.21 4.61
N PRO A 100 -6.26 -8.62 4.27
CA PRO A 100 -5.34 -7.80 3.47
C PRO A 100 -5.77 -7.63 2.01
N TYR A 101 -6.68 -8.48 1.51
CA TYR A 101 -7.14 -8.41 0.12
C TYR A 101 -8.33 -7.44 -0.06
N SER A 102 -8.89 -6.90 1.01
CA SER A 102 -10.00 -5.93 0.96
C SER A 102 -9.49 -4.48 0.99
N ALA A 103 -8.57 -4.16 0.09
CA ALA A 103 -7.91 -2.85 0.05
C ALA A 103 -8.91 -1.73 -0.26
N ILE A 104 -8.85 -0.65 0.53
CA ILE A 104 -9.58 0.60 0.28
C ILE A 104 -8.82 1.55 -0.67
N SER A 105 -7.56 1.26 -0.95
CA SER A 105 -6.74 1.95 -1.94
C SER A 105 -5.71 0.99 -2.52
N ILE A 106 -5.53 1.00 -3.84
CA ILE A 106 -4.41 0.27 -4.47
C ILE A 106 -3.05 0.96 -4.25
N TYR A 107 -3.03 2.19 -3.72
CA TYR A 107 -1.82 3.00 -3.54
C TYR A 107 -1.39 3.11 -2.07
N ALA A 108 -2.33 3.42 -1.19
CA ALA A 108 -2.02 3.75 0.21
C ALA A 108 -1.59 2.50 1.00
N LEU A 109 -0.55 2.66 1.81
CA LEU A 109 -0.04 1.62 2.71
C LEU A 109 -0.87 1.62 3.99
N ASN A 110 -1.04 0.45 4.61
CA ASN A 110 -1.79 0.34 5.86
C ASN A 110 -1.00 0.99 7.01
N PRO A 111 -1.58 1.97 7.75
CA PRO A 111 -0.94 2.58 8.92
C PRO A 111 -0.49 1.60 10.01
N MET A 112 -1.06 0.40 10.05
CA MET A 112 -0.66 -0.67 10.97
C MET A 112 0.80 -1.10 10.78
N TYR A 113 1.43 -0.85 9.63
CA TYR A 113 2.81 -1.26 9.35
C TYR A 113 3.86 -0.16 9.60
N LEU A 114 3.47 1.01 10.11
CA LEU A 114 4.43 2.03 10.50
C LEU A 114 5.16 1.59 11.78
N GLY A 115 6.47 1.44 11.73
CA GLY A 115 7.27 1.06 12.88
C GLY A 115 7.68 2.27 13.72
N TYR A 116 7.13 2.40 14.93
CA TYR A 116 7.39 3.55 15.80
C TYR A 116 8.72 3.48 16.56
N GLY A 117 9.44 2.35 16.50
CA GLY A 117 10.73 2.16 17.17
C GLY A 117 11.79 3.18 16.76
N THR A 118 11.73 3.70 15.53
CA THR A 118 12.66 4.71 14.99
C THR A 118 12.12 6.15 15.09
N LEU A 119 10.92 6.34 15.65
CA LEU A 119 10.20 7.63 15.66
C LEU A 119 9.80 8.04 17.10
N PRO A 120 10.76 8.23 18.02
CA PRO A 120 10.46 8.41 19.43
C PRO A 120 9.76 9.75 19.74
N LEU A 121 8.82 9.73 20.70
CA LEU A 121 8.26 10.94 21.27
C LEU A 121 9.26 11.61 22.24
N ASN A 122 9.22 12.94 22.28
CA ASN A 122 9.98 13.80 23.18
C ASN A 122 9.50 13.65 24.62
N ASP A 123 8.19 13.50 24.84
CA ASP A 123 7.63 13.16 26.14
C ASP A 123 7.98 11.72 26.52
N LYS A 124 9.01 11.57 27.35
CA LYS A 124 9.49 10.26 27.81
C LYS A 124 8.48 9.49 28.64
N LYS A 125 7.60 10.17 29.40
CA LYS A 125 6.56 9.49 30.19
C LYS A 125 5.54 8.86 29.26
N LYS A 126 5.09 9.62 28.25
CA LYS A 126 4.15 9.15 27.23
C LYS A 126 4.76 8.06 26.36
N GLN A 127 5.99 8.25 25.90
CA GLN A 127 6.77 7.23 25.17
C GLN A 127 6.83 5.91 25.94
N ASN A 128 7.20 5.94 27.22
CA ASN A 128 7.31 4.74 28.04
C ASN A 128 5.96 4.05 28.26
N ALA A 129 4.88 4.82 28.43
CA ALA A 129 3.53 4.26 28.52
C ALA A 129 3.15 3.50 27.24
N TYR A 130 3.42 4.07 26.06
CA TYR A 130 3.18 3.39 24.79
C TYR A 130 4.03 2.14 24.61
N ILE A 131 5.33 2.20 24.92
CA ILE A 131 6.23 1.04 24.83
C ILE A 131 5.76 -0.09 25.77
N ASN A 132 5.39 0.24 27.01
CA ASN A 132 4.88 -0.77 27.95
C ASN A 132 3.61 -1.42 27.42
N ARG A 133 2.69 -0.61 26.87
CA ARG A 133 1.46 -1.14 26.27
C ARG A 133 1.73 -2.01 25.04
N ALA A 134 2.66 -1.61 24.18
CA ALA A 134 3.13 -2.40 23.05
C ALA A 134 3.66 -3.77 23.51
N LYS A 135 4.51 -3.80 24.55
CA LYS A 135 5.05 -5.03 25.13
C LYS A 135 3.97 -5.95 25.69
N GLU A 136 2.94 -5.39 26.33
CA GLU A 136 1.79 -6.19 26.80
C GLU A 136 1.04 -6.84 25.65
N LEU A 137 0.73 -6.08 24.59
CA LEU A 137 0.03 -6.59 23.41
C LEU A 137 0.88 -7.62 22.65
N ASN A 138 2.20 -7.41 22.57
CA ASN A 138 3.11 -8.31 21.89
C ASN A 138 3.28 -9.67 22.59
N LYS A 139 2.98 -9.76 23.89
CA LYS A 139 2.96 -11.02 24.65
C LYS A 139 1.68 -11.83 24.46
N LEU A 140 0.64 -11.26 23.84
CA LEU A 140 -0.61 -11.98 23.63
C LEU A 140 -0.42 -13.13 22.63
N PRO A 141 -1.02 -14.31 22.87
CA PRO A 141 -0.89 -15.46 21.98
C PRO A 141 -1.51 -15.23 20.60
N GLN A 142 -2.47 -14.31 20.51
CA GLN A 142 -3.12 -13.88 19.26
C GLN A 142 -3.04 -12.36 19.16
N LEU A 143 -3.06 -11.86 17.92
CA LEU A 143 -3.09 -10.42 17.65
C LEU A 143 -4.44 -9.84 18.10
N ASP A 144 -4.41 -8.91 19.04
CA ASP A 144 -5.57 -8.07 19.38
C ASP A 144 -5.59 -6.84 18.46
N TYR A 145 -6.15 -7.03 17.25
CA TYR A 145 -6.09 -6.06 16.16
C TYR A 145 -6.57 -4.67 16.58
N GLU A 146 -7.72 -4.58 17.26
CA GLU A 146 -8.33 -3.30 17.63
C GLU A 146 -7.54 -2.56 18.71
N LYS A 147 -6.96 -3.28 19.69
CA LYS A 147 -6.09 -2.64 20.69
C LYS A 147 -4.79 -2.14 20.06
N VAL A 148 -4.21 -2.89 19.13
CA VAL A 148 -3.02 -2.44 18.40
C VAL A 148 -3.35 -1.25 17.50
N LEU A 149 -4.47 -1.29 16.77
CA LEU A 149 -4.93 -0.18 15.95
C LEU A 149 -5.10 1.10 16.77
N ARG A 150 -5.78 1.02 17.92
CA ARG A 150 -5.91 2.18 18.83
C ARG A 150 -4.55 2.66 19.32
N LEU A 151 -3.69 1.75 19.79
CA LEU A 151 -2.34 2.09 20.26
C LEU A 151 -1.53 2.84 19.19
N LYS A 152 -1.49 2.30 17.97
CA LYS A 152 -0.73 2.87 16.85
C LYS A 152 -1.36 4.16 16.33
N THR A 153 -2.68 4.30 16.39
CA THR A 153 -3.39 5.54 16.03
C THR A 153 -3.10 6.66 17.03
N ASP A 154 -3.17 6.37 18.33
CA ASP A 154 -2.90 7.36 19.37
C ASP A 154 -1.44 7.83 19.32
N TYR A 155 -0.50 6.89 19.16
CA TYR A 155 0.92 7.22 18.96
C TYR A 155 1.13 8.08 17.71
N GLY A 156 0.52 7.70 16.59
CA GLY A 156 0.63 8.44 15.34
C GLY A 156 0.15 9.88 15.47
N LYS A 157 -0.98 10.10 16.16
CA LYS A 157 -1.52 11.45 16.42
C LYS A 157 -0.57 12.29 17.26
N ASP A 158 0.05 11.71 18.27
CA ASP A 158 1.04 12.41 19.09
C ASP A 158 2.31 12.74 18.32
N LEU A 159 2.78 11.79 17.51
CA LEU A 159 3.93 12.00 16.64
C LEU A 159 3.66 13.10 15.62
N PHE A 160 2.44 13.14 15.07
CA PHE A 160 2.01 14.21 14.18
C PHE A 160 1.91 15.55 14.89
N ALA A 161 1.39 15.61 16.12
CA ALA A 161 1.39 16.83 16.92
C ALA A 161 2.81 17.34 17.21
N GLN A 162 3.77 16.42 17.35
CA GLN A 162 5.17 16.75 17.62
C GLN A 162 5.95 17.20 16.37
N ASN A 163 5.86 16.43 15.27
CA ASN A 163 6.74 16.57 14.10
C ASN A 163 5.98 16.93 12.81
N GLY A 164 4.65 16.92 12.82
CA GLY A 164 3.83 17.08 11.62
C GLY A 164 4.15 18.36 10.85
N ASN A 165 4.21 19.51 11.51
CA ASN A 165 4.51 20.78 10.86
C ASN A 165 5.90 20.80 10.20
N GLU A 166 6.91 20.24 10.88
CA GLU A 166 8.27 20.17 10.36
C GLU A 166 8.36 19.24 9.14
N VAL A 167 7.79 18.04 9.25
CA VAL A 167 7.78 17.06 8.17
C VAL A 167 7.00 17.55 6.97
N LEU A 168 5.81 18.15 7.16
CA LEU A 168 5.01 18.69 6.06
C LEU A 168 5.65 19.92 5.40
N ALA A 169 6.56 20.60 6.09
CA ALA A 169 7.33 21.71 5.53
C ALA A 169 8.60 21.26 4.77
N SER A 170 9.05 20.02 4.98
CA SER A 170 10.27 19.47 4.36
C SER A 170 10.16 19.36 2.83
N ASP A 171 11.30 19.48 2.15
CA ASP A 171 11.37 19.37 0.69
C ASP A 171 11.11 17.93 0.22
N GLU A 172 11.51 16.95 1.02
CA GLU A 172 11.27 15.53 0.79
C GLU A 172 9.77 15.22 0.79
N TYR A 173 9.03 15.71 1.79
CA TYR A 173 7.57 15.56 1.82
C TYR A 173 6.92 16.28 0.64
N ARG A 174 7.33 17.51 0.31
CA ARG A 174 6.77 18.25 -0.83
C ARG A 174 7.04 17.56 -2.17
N ALA A 175 8.19 16.91 -2.31
CA ALA A 175 8.50 16.08 -3.48
C ALA A 175 7.59 14.84 -3.51
N PHE A 176 7.46 14.12 -2.40
CA PHE A 176 6.56 12.98 -2.26
C PHE A 176 5.12 13.35 -2.58
N TYR A 177 4.60 14.44 -2.00
CA TYR A 177 3.24 14.90 -2.23
C TYR A 177 3.01 15.24 -3.69
N ARG A 178 3.89 16.02 -4.34
CA ARG A 178 3.75 16.36 -5.77
C ARG A 178 3.74 15.14 -6.69
N GLN A 179 4.52 14.11 -6.36
CA GLN A 179 4.56 12.86 -7.15
C GLN A 179 3.32 11.98 -6.93
N ASN A 180 2.65 12.12 -5.78
CA ASN A 180 1.59 11.22 -5.33
C ASN A 180 0.22 11.91 -5.16
N GLU A 181 0.11 13.21 -5.46
CA GLU A 181 -1.06 14.06 -5.20
C GLU A 181 -2.35 13.43 -5.71
N SER A 182 -2.31 12.84 -6.92
CA SER A 182 -3.47 12.27 -7.59
C SER A 182 -4.19 11.19 -6.78
N TRP A 183 -3.48 10.42 -5.95
CA TRP A 183 -4.08 9.41 -5.08
C TRP A 183 -4.04 9.81 -3.60
N LEU A 184 -3.04 10.59 -3.18
CA LEU A 184 -2.84 10.95 -1.78
C LEU A 184 -3.89 11.95 -1.30
N PHE A 185 -4.24 12.93 -2.15
CA PHE A 185 -5.31 13.88 -1.86
C PHE A 185 -6.67 13.19 -1.64
N PRO A 186 -7.19 12.36 -2.59
CA PRO A 186 -8.46 11.68 -2.37
C PRO A 186 -8.40 10.67 -1.21
N TYR A 187 -7.25 10.03 -0.96
CA TYR A 187 -7.06 9.18 0.23
C TYR A 187 -7.25 9.95 1.53
N ALA A 188 -6.59 11.11 1.67
CA ALA A 188 -6.68 11.93 2.87
C ALA A 188 -8.12 12.45 3.11
N CYS A 189 -8.80 12.89 2.05
CA CYS A 189 -10.20 13.29 2.10
C CYS A 189 -11.13 12.13 2.46
N TYR A 190 -10.93 10.96 1.86
CA TYR A 190 -11.68 9.74 2.17
C TYR A 190 -11.56 9.38 3.65
N CYS A 191 -10.35 9.39 4.21
CA CYS A 191 -10.16 9.04 5.61
C CYS A 191 -10.86 10.02 6.55
N TYR A 192 -10.84 11.32 6.24
CA TYR A 192 -11.61 12.32 6.98
C TYR A 192 -13.12 12.05 6.91
N LEU A 193 -13.68 11.81 5.72
CA LEU A 193 -15.10 11.55 5.54
C LEU A 193 -15.53 10.26 6.25
N ARG A 194 -14.76 9.18 6.10
CA ARG A 194 -15.00 7.90 6.80
C ARG A 194 -15.04 8.08 8.30
N ASP A 195 -14.06 8.78 8.87
CA ASP A 195 -13.91 8.91 10.32
C ASP A 195 -14.92 9.89 10.91
N SER A 196 -15.21 11.00 10.23
CA SER A 196 -16.15 12.02 10.70
C SER A 196 -17.61 11.57 10.61
N LEU A 197 -17.96 10.79 9.58
CA LEU A 197 -19.31 10.27 9.37
C LEU A 197 -19.51 8.85 9.95
N GLY A 198 -18.44 8.21 10.42
CA GLY A 198 -18.47 6.88 11.03
C GLY A 198 -18.80 5.74 10.06
N THR A 199 -18.68 5.97 8.74
CA THR A 199 -19.08 5.01 7.70
C THR A 199 -18.23 5.16 6.45
N ALA A 200 -17.87 4.04 5.84
CA ALA A 200 -17.21 4.00 4.53
C ALA A 200 -18.21 3.99 3.35
N GLU A 201 -19.51 3.98 3.62
CA GLU A 201 -20.54 3.93 2.57
C GLU A 201 -20.79 5.30 1.95
N PHE A 202 -20.34 5.50 0.71
CA PHE A 202 -20.39 6.81 0.04
C PHE A 202 -21.79 7.39 -0.09
N CYS A 203 -22.80 6.55 -0.27
CA CYS A 203 -24.19 7.00 -0.33
C CYS A 203 -24.65 7.71 0.95
N GLN A 204 -23.98 7.46 2.08
CA GLN A 204 -24.25 8.09 3.37
C GLN A 204 -23.44 9.40 3.57
N TRP A 205 -22.59 9.79 2.62
CA TRP A 205 -21.76 10.99 2.70
C TRP A 205 -22.43 12.27 2.19
N GLY A 206 -23.74 12.20 1.89
CA GLY A 206 -24.52 13.35 1.45
C GLY A 206 -23.95 13.97 0.18
N GLU A 207 -23.55 15.24 0.26
CA GLU A 207 -22.99 15.97 -0.88
C GLU A 207 -21.66 15.42 -1.41
N PHE A 208 -20.93 14.64 -0.61
CA PHE A 208 -19.65 14.01 -0.99
C PHE A 208 -19.83 12.57 -1.52
N SER A 209 -21.07 12.12 -1.69
CA SER A 209 -21.36 10.77 -2.20
C SER A 209 -20.82 10.52 -3.61
N VAL A 210 -20.67 11.57 -4.41
CA VAL A 210 -20.00 11.58 -5.71
C VAL A 210 -18.72 12.37 -5.58
N PHE A 211 -17.60 11.77 -6.00
CA PHE A 211 -16.30 12.42 -5.95
C PHE A 211 -16.25 13.67 -6.84
N ARG A 212 -15.86 14.80 -6.24
CA ARG A 212 -15.56 16.06 -6.94
C ARG A 212 -14.35 16.73 -6.30
N TYR A 213 -13.30 16.94 -7.09
CA TYR A 213 -12.01 17.43 -6.60
C TYR A 213 -12.13 18.83 -5.98
N ASP A 214 -12.82 19.75 -6.66
CA ASP A 214 -13.04 21.14 -6.27
C ASP A 214 -13.81 21.26 -4.95
N GLN A 215 -14.83 20.42 -4.75
CA GLN A 215 -15.61 20.40 -3.51
C GLN A 215 -14.77 19.98 -2.31
N LEU A 216 -13.91 18.98 -2.49
CA LEU A 216 -13.00 18.50 -1.44
C LEU A 216 -11.89 19.50 -1.16
N GLU A 217 -11.38 20.17 -2.20
CA GLU A 217 -10.40 21.23 -2.03
C GLU A 217 -10.99 22.40 -1.23
N HIS A 218 -12.23 22.79 -1.54
CA HIS A 218 -12.98 23.79 -0.77
C HIS A 218 -13.22 23.36 0.68
N LEU A 219 -13.57 22.09 0.91
CA LEU A 219 -13.72 21.53 2.26
C LEU A 219 -12.42 21.66 3.07
N LEU A 220 -11.27 21.28 2.51
CA LEU A 220 -9.98 21.41 3.21
C LEU A 220 -9.55 22.88 3.42
N LYS A 221 -9.97 23.81 2.55
CA LYS A 221 -9.69 25.25 2.71
C LYS A 221 -10.57 25.90 3.78
N THR A 222 -11.84 25.50 3.90
CA THR A 222 -12.81 26.14 4.78
C THR A 222 -12.97 25.47 6.13
N ASN A 223 -12.55 24.21 6.28
CA ASN A 223 -12.64 23.44 7.52
C ASN A 223 -11.23 23.06 8.04
N PRO A 224 -10.70 23.79 9.05
CA PRO A 224 -9.40 23.49 9.65
C PRO A 224 -9.31 22.08 10.25
N GLY A 225 -10.40 21.54 10.79
CA GLY A 225 -10.45 20.18 11.32
C GLY A 225 -10.29 19.13 10.22
N ALA A 226 -10.94 19.35 9.07
CA ALA A 226 -10.76 18.49 7.89
C ALA A 226 -9.32 18.54 7.38
N LYS A 227 -8.74 19.74 7.30
CA LYS A 227 -7.33 19.94 6.90
C LYS A 227 -6.36 19.20 7.82
N GLN A 228 -6.53 19.31 9.13
CA GLN A 228 -5.65 18.68 10.11
C GLN A 228 -5.69 17.14 10.00
N VAL A 229 -6.87 16.56 9.81
CA VAL A 229 -7.01 15.10 9.62
C VAL A 229 -6.40 14.67 8.29
N ALA A 230 -6.64 15.42 7.21
CA ALA A 230 -6.04 15.13 5.91
C ALA A 230 -4.50 15.17 5.98
N ASP A 231 -3.95 16.20 6.64
CA ASP A 231 -2.51 16.36 6.86
C ASP A 231 -1.92 15.22 7.68
N TYR A 232 -2.63 14.75 8.70
CA TYR A 232 -2.23 13.58 9.49
C TYR A 232 -2.09 12.32 8.62
N TYR A 233 -3.06 12.03 7.77
CA TYR A 233 -2.99 10.87 6.88
C TYR A 233 -1.92 11.02 5.80
N CYS A 234 -1.71 12.22 5.25
CA CYS A 234 -0.60 12.51 4.34
C CYS A 234 0.76 12.29 5.02
N PHE A 235 0.90 12.77 6.25
CA PHE A 235 2.09 12.57 7.08
C PHE A 235 2.37 11.07 7.32
N LEU A 236 1.35 10.29 7.69
CA LEU A 236 1.51 8.85 7.88
C LEU A 236 1.94 8.13 6.60
N GLN A 237 1.30 8.44 5.46
CA GLN A 237 1.66 7.83 4.18
C GLN A 237 3.10 8.16 3.75
N PHE A 238 3.57 9.37 4.06
CA PHE A 238 4.97 9.75 3.82
C PHE A 238 5.93 8.91 4.69
N LEU A 239 5.67 8.78 5.99
CA LEU A 239 6.52 7.98 6.87
C LEU A 239 6.51 6.49 6.51
N LEU A 240 5.33 5.95 6.15
CA LEU A 240 5.20 4.57 5.65
C LEU A 240 6.01 4.36 4.37
N HIS A 241 5.92 5.31 3.44
CA HIS A 241 6.70 5.28 2.20
C HIS A 241 8.20 5.26 2.49
N GLN A 242 8.69 6.15 3.35
CA GLN A 242 10.10 6.18 3.74
C GLN A 242 10.55 4.84 4.33
N GLN A 243 9.81 4.31 5.32
CA GLN A 243 10.21 3.06 5.98
C GLN A 243 10.18 1.85 5.05
N LEU A 244 9.16 1.72 4.19
CA LEU A 244 9.09 0.59 3.26
C LEU A 244 10.14 0.71 2.16
N TYR A 245 10.37 1.92 1.64
CA TYR A 245 11.42 2.17 0.65
C TYR A 245 12.81 1.86 1.23
N GLU A 246 13.13 2.35 2.42
CA GLU A 246 14.39 2.03 3.11
C GLU A 246 14.53 0.53 3.39
N THR A 247 13.43 -0.17 3.68
CA THR A 247 13.41 -1.62 3.89
C THR A 247 13.71 -2.37 2.59
N LYS A 248 13.15 -1.93 1.45
CA LYS A 248 13.48 -2.45 0.13
C LYS A 248 14.96 -2.24 -0.20
N GLU A 249 15.46 -1.02 -0.05
CA GLU A 249 16.88 -0.73 -0.32
C GLU A 249 17.80 -1.56 0.58
N TYR A 250 17.42 -1.77 1.84
CA TYR A 250 18.13 -2.68 2.74
C TYR A 250 18.12 -4.13 2.25
N ALA A 251 16.98 -4.63 1.75
CA ALA A 251 16.88 -5.95 1.15
C ALA A 251 17.84 -6.09 -0.04
N HIS A 252 17.86 -5.10 -0.94
CA HIS A 252 18.72 -5.07 -2.12
C HIS A 252 20.20 -5.06 -1.76
N GLN A 253 20.61 -4.27 -0.76
CA GLN A 253 21.97 -4.27 -0.24
C GLN A 253 22.40 -5.63 0.33
N LYS A 254 21.44 -6.44 0.78
CA LYS A 254 21.65 -7.80 1.29
C LYS A 254 21.49 -8.89 0.23
N GLY A 255 21.14 -8.53 -1.02
CA GLY A 255 20.87 -9.48 -2.09
C GLY A 255 19.57 -10.26 -1.89
N VAL A 256 18.60 -9.70 -1.17
CA VAL A 256 17.26 -10.25 -0.96
C VAL A 256 16.24 -9.47 -1.79
N VAL A 257 15.44 -10.20 -2.55
CA VAL A 257 14.34 -9.67 -3.36
C VAL A 257 13.08 -9.57 -2.52
N LEU A 258 12.34 -8.46 -2.63
CA LEU A 258 11.02 -8.33 -2.02
C LEU A 258 9.94 -8.54 -3.08
N LYS A 259 9.16 -9.63 -2.92
CA LYS A 259 8.03 -9.96 -3.79
C LYS A 259 6.73 -9.50 -3.15
N GLY A 260 5.99 -8.68 -3.90
CA GLY A 260 4.69 -8.20 -3.51
C GLY A 260 3.59 -9.22 -3.77
N ASP A 261 2.37 -8.83 -3.38
CA ASP A 261 1.15 -9.56 -3.65
C ASP A 261 0.05 -8.54 -4.02
N ILE A 262 -0.76 -8.91 -5.02
CA ILE A 262 -1.75 -8.03 -5.65
C ILE A 262 -3.14 -8.56 -5.33
N PRO A 263 -3.96 -7.83 -4.55
CA PRO A 263 -5.36 -8.17 -4.40
C PRO A 263 -6.07 -8.27 -5.75
N ILE A 264 -6.84 -9.34 -5.96
CA ILE A 264 -7.56 -9.57 -7.22
C ILE A 264 -8.60 -8.48 -7.54
N GLY A 265 -9.08 -7.77 -6.52
CA GLY A 265 -10.07 -6.71 -6.64
C GLY A 265 -9.82 -5.60 -5.64
N ILE A 266 -10.81 -4.71 -5.52
CA ILE A 266 -10.84 -3.61 -4.56
C ILE A 266 -12.04 -3.80 -3.63
N ASN A 267 -11.97 -3.24 -2.43
CA ASN A 267 -13.17 -3.12 -1.59
C ASN A 267 -14.25 -2.32 -2.35
N ARG A 268 -15.52 -2.71 -2.23
CA ARG A 268 -16.64 -1.98 -2.83
C ARG A 268 -16.73 -0.53 -2.35
N SER A 269 -16.33 -0.28 -1.11
CA SER A 269 -16.22 1.04 -0.49
C SER A 269 -14.77 1.57 -0.55
N SER A 270 -13.99 1.22 -1.58
CA SER A 270 -12.65 1.78 -1.77
C SER A 270 -12.66 3.16 -2.43
N ILE A 271 -11.57 3.89 -2.27
CA ILE A 271 -11.32 5.17 -2.93
C ILE A 271 -11.38 5.02 -4.45
N ASP A 272 -10.88 3.92 -5.00
CA ASP A 272 -10.97 3.60 -6.43
C ASP A 272 -12.44 3.50 -6.90
N ALA A 273 -13.30 2.86 -6.11
CA ALA A 273 -14.74 2.76 -6.38
C ALA A 273 -15.48 4.10 -6.17
N TRP A 274 -14.96 5.00 -5.34
CA TRP A 274 -15.52 6.35 -5.14
C TRP A 274 -15.12 7.33 -6.24
N THR A 275 -13.85 7.32 -6.62
CA THR A 275 -13.25 8.30 -7.56
C THR A 275 -13.45 7.90 -9.01
N THR A 276 -13.43 6.60 -9.31
CA THR A 276 -13.52 6.05 -10.68
C THR A 276 -14.51 4.88 -10.76
N PRO A 277 -15.78 5.03 -10.29
CA PRO A 277 -16.74 3.92 -10.25
C PRO A 277 -17.01 3.29 -11.62
N TYR A 278 -16.88 4.06 -12.71
CA TYR A 278 -17.13 3.60 -14.08
C TYR A 278 -16.14 2.52 -14.57
N LEU A 279 -14.98 2.39 -13.91
CA LEU A 279 -14.00 1.32 -14.18
C LEU A 279 -14.43 -0.02 -13.56
N PHE A 280 -15.53 -0.06 -12.80
CA PHE A 280 -15.99 -1.25 -12.09
C PHE A 280 -17.48 -1.49 -12.31
N ASN A 281 -17.89 -2.75 -12.43
CA ASN A 281 -19.30 -3.12 -12.48
C ASN A 281 -19.84 -3.27 -11.05
N MET A 282 -20.26 -2.15 -10.45
CA MET A 282 -20.66 -2.07 -9.03
C MET A 282 -21.88 -2.92 -8.66
N ASN A 283 -22.69 -3.31 -9.65
CA ASN A 283 -23.85 -4.20 -9.51
C ASN A 283 -23.51 -5.70 -9.57
N THR A 284 -22.23 -6.06 -9.71
CA THR A 284 -21.76 -7.44 -9.75
C THR A 284 -20.73 -7.71 -8.65
N GLN A 285 -20.41 -8.98 -8.42
CA GLN A 285 -19.41 -9.40 -7.44
C GLN A 285 -18.51 -10.50 -8.02
N THR A 286 -17.21 -10.43 -7.73
CA THR A 286 -16.24 -11.47 -8.05
C THR A 286 -16.36 -12.64 -7.10
N GLY A 287 -16.00 -13.83 -7.57
CA GLY A 287 -15.99 -15.04 -6.78
C GLY A 287 -15.38 -16.20 -7.54
N ALA A 288 -15.58 -17.40 -7.01
CA ALA A 288 -15.25 -18.65 -7.68
C ALA A 288 -16.52 -19.51 -7.82
N PRO A 289 -16.70 -20.22 -8.95
CA PRO A 289 -17.78 -21.19 -9.07
C PRO A 289 -17.59 -22.35 -8.07
N PRO A 290 -18.63 -23.18 -7.85
CA PRO A 290 -18.49 -24.42 -7.09
C PRO A 290 -17.33 -25.30 -7.59
N ASP A 291 -16.62 -25.91 -6.64
CA ASP A 291 -15.55 -26.86 -6.89
C ASP A 291 -15.57 -28.00 -5.86
N ASP A 292 -14.62 -28.94 -5.97
CA ASP A 292 -14.51 -30.12 -5.11
C ASP A 292 -14.29 -29.79 -3.61
N PHE A 293 -13.81 -28.59 -3.29
CA PHE A 293 -13.56 -28.12 -1.92
C PHE A 293 -14.67 -27.19 -1.40
N SER A 294 -15.34 -26.46 -2.29
CA SER A 294 -16.43 -25.55 -1.98
C SER A 294 -17.63 -25.78 -2.89
N ILE A 295 -18.55 -26.64 -2.45
CA ILE A 295 -19.76 -27.01 -3.19
C ILE A 295 -20.70 -25.84 -3.52
N TYR A 296 -20.61 -24.73 -2.79
CA TYR A 296 -21.41 -23.52 -3.02
C TYR A 296 -20.63 -22.44 -3.79
N GLY A 297 -19.37 -22.69 -4.14
CA GLY A 297 -18.47 -21.69 -4.68
C GLY A 297 -18.06 -20.67 -3.62
N GLN A 298 -17.60 -19.50 -4.05
CA GLN A 298 -17.15 -18.43 -3.17
C GLN A 298 -17.64 -17.08 -3.70
N ASN A 299 -18.04 -16.19 -2.80
CA ASN A 299 -18.34 -14.80 -3.15
C ASN A 299 -17.42 -13.89 -2.34
N TRP A 300 -16.48 -13.23 -3.02
CA TRP A 300 -15.51 -12.34 -2.39
C TRP A 300 -16.02 -10.90 -2.27
N SER A 301 -17.22 -10.62 -2.78
CA SER A 301 -17.93 -9.34 -2.68
C SER A 301 -17.29 -8.13 -3.35
N PHE A 302 -16.11 -8.27 -3.97
CA PHE A 302 -15.46 -7.20 -4.75
C PHE A 302 -16.21 -6.96 -6.06
N PRO A 303 -16.34 -5.70 -6.54
CA PRO A 303 -16.92 -5.44 -7.85
C PRO A 303 -16.03 -6.04 -8.96
N THR A 304 -16.64 -6.47 -10.06
CA THR A 304 -15.86 -6.94 -11.23
C THR A 304 -15.32 -5.75 -12.02
N TYR A 305 -14.25 -5.96 -12.78
CA TYR A 305 -13.67 -4.92 -13.63
C TYR A 305 -14.52 -4.65 -14.88
N ASN A 306 -14.70 -3.37 -15.21
CA ASN A 306 -15.21 -2.96 -16.51
C ASN A 306 -14.05 -2.88 -17.51
N TRP A 307 -13.64 -4.05 -18.03
CA TRP A 307 -12.51 -4.16 -18.96
C TRP A 307 -12.65 -3.29 -20.21
N HIS A 308 -13.87 -3.05 -20.68
CA HIS A 308 -14.12 -2.18 -21.83
C HIS A 308 -13.77 -0.72 -21.51
N ALA A 309 -14.27 -0.18 -20.38
CA ALA A 309 -13.92 1.17 -19.94
C ALA A 309 -12.41 1.30 -19.68
N MET A 310 -11.80 0.31 -19.02
CA MET A 310 -10.35 0.30 -18.80
C MET A 310 -9.55 0.29 -20.10
N ALA A 311 -9.98 -0.46 -21.11
CA ALA A 311 -9.32 -0.50 -22.42
C ALA A 311 -9.41 0.84 -23.16
N GLN A 312 -10.52 1.57 -23.02
CA GLN A 312 -10.68 2.91 -23.59
C GLN A 312 -9.69 3.94 -22.99
N GLU A 313 -9.23 3.69 -21.77
CA GLU A 313 -8.21 4.51 -21.08
C GLU A 313 -6.81 3.87 -21.12
N ASP A 314 -6.57 2.99 -22.09
CA ASP A 314 -5.28 2.30 -22.26
C ASP A 314 -4.78 1.64 -20.96
N PHE A 315 -5.71 1.07 -20.21
CA PHE A 315 -5.47 0.40 -18.93
C PHE A 315 -4.71 1.26 -17.90
N THR A 316 -4.88 2.58 -17.95
CA THR A 316 -4.13 3.53 -17.09
C THR A 316 -4.21 3.17 -15.60
N TRP A 317 -5.38 2.74 -15.12
CA TRP A 317 -5.55 2.29 -13.73
C TRP A 317 -4.62 1.12 -13.37
N TRP A 318 -4.58 0.07 -14.20
CA TRP A 318 -3.68 -1.08 -14.00
C TRP A 318 -2.21 -0.68 -14.14
N LYS A 319 -1.87 0.13 -15.15
CA LYS A 319 -0.49 0.63 -15.35
C LYS A 319 -0.02 1.42 -14.12
N ASN A 320 -0.87 2.27 -13.55
CA ASN A 320 -0.53 3.04 -12.36
C ASN A 320 -0.42 2.16 -11.11
N ARG A 321 -1.26 1.12 -10.99
CA ARG A 321 -1.15 0.11 -9.94
C ARG A 321 0.22 -0.58 -9.95
N PHE A 322 0.67 -1.05 -11.12
CA PHE A 322 1.98 -1.69 -11.26
C PHE A 322 3.14 -0.71 -11.01
N LYS A 323 3.05 0.51 -11.55
CA LYS A 323 4.04 1.56 -11.28
C LYS A 323 4.19 1.81 -9.78
N LYS A 324 3.08 1.92 -9.05
CA LYS A 324 3.12 2.15 -7.61
C LYS A 324 3.75 0.98 -6.85
N MET A 325 3.42 -0.25 -7.23
CA MET A 325 4.01 -1.42 -6.61
C MET A 325 5.52 -1.52 -6.83
N ALA A 326 6.01 -1.10 -8.00
CA ALA A 326 7.43 -1.08 -8.32
C ALA A 326 8.25 -0.15 -7.41
N ASP A 327 7.62 0.83 -6.74
CA ASP A 327 8.27 1.62 -5.70
C ASP A 327 8.87 0.72 -4.61
N TYR A 328 8.17 -0.37 -4.26
CA TYR A 328 8.44 -1.18 -3.07
C TYR A 328 8.85 -2.64 -3.36
N PHE A 329 8.43 -3.19 -4.50
CA PHE A 329 8.59 -4.61 -4.81
C PHE A 329 9.28 -4.83 -6.15
N ASP A 330 9.95 -5.97 -6.25
CA ASP A 330 10.71 -6.39 -7.42
C ASP A 330 9.94 -7.37 -8.32
N ALA A 331 8.93 -8.05 -7.75
CA ALA A 331 8.16 -9.11 -8.38
C ALA A 331 6.73 -9.19 -7.83
#